data_AF-A0A2E5WGK8-F1
#
_entry.id   AF-A0A2E5WGK8-F1
#
_cell.length_a   1.000
_cell.length_b   1.000
_cell.length_c   1.000
_cell.angle_alpha   90.00
_cell.angle_beta   90.00
_cell.angle_gamma   90.00
#
_symmetry.space_group_name_H-M   'P 1'
#
loop_
_entity.id
_entity.type
_entity.pdbx_description
1 polymer ?
#
loop_
_entity_poly.entity_id
_entity_poly.type
_entity_poly.pdbx_seq_one_letter_code
_entity_poly.pdbx_strand_id
1 'polypeptide(L)'
;MATSRPDDSGEIRWGRGMNTLEATTGQTRPRVGVLLPDTDPAAWIVSAVEKLAECSDIVSLHHRRARRVPWKGILDPLDRRMITGPNAEAKRPVDLPVQASQDPWPTPDAVDIVFCLGVDIDGSLNVQQDNLPVPPSPRWGIWDLQLPADLGRGATIDGLGTETVCLRQIGGDRILRPSRVRVHTLSPAITRQRLLWRASHLPVRGLRDLIADDLPANEPDLPSLAVAQHRRPVRALRTVLRRTLRKNGWYLGVQFEPPASPELHADDLHFVHPPDDRFWADPFPVVISDYIAHIYLEEWQDPVGQGQLAVLEVNRDGGFKHLGTCLETDGHLSHPHVFSWSGERFMIPETSSNRTVEVYRQQNGDPLQWELETVAMEQVHAVDVTVEQIGDRWWMWTNLGQPETSIHDELHIFYGDSPLGPWTPHPANPVVSDPRRARSAGGLFFWGQRLCRPAQDCSHRYGRALTIFEVTELTTSRFRERPLLRLEPGAFGANRLHTLNTDRWIRVIDLHRDRRRWP
;
A
#
# COMPACT_ATOMS: atom_id res chain seq x y z
N MET A 1 37.10 6.75 12.50
CA MET A 1 37.41 7.91 11.64
C MET A 1 37.00 7.55 10.22
N ALA A 2 36.31 8.49 9.56
CA ALA A 2 35.88 8.47 8.15
C ALA A 2 34.85 7.40 7.73
N THR A 3 33.58 7.70 7.98
CA THR A 3 32.42 7.19 7.25
C THR A 3 32.29 7.95 5.92
N SER A 4 32.51 7.30 4.78
CA SER A 4 32.20 7.86 3.45
C SER A 4 30.82 7.39 3.01
N ARG A 5 29.87 8.34 2.95
CA ARG A 5 28.60 8.19 2.23
C ARG A 5 28.90 8.24 0.73
N PRO A 6 28.38 7.32 -0.10
CA PRO A 6 28.24 7.56 -1.53
C PRO A 6 27.12 8.58 -1.73
N ASP A 7 27.44 9.61 -2.50
CA ASP A 7 26.58 10.66 -2.99
C ASP A 7 25.81 10.12 -4.20
N ASP A 8 24.53 9.80 -4.01
CA ASP A 8 23.62 9.30 -5.05
C ASP A 8 22.71 10.46 -5.49
N SER A 9 23.24 11.31 -6.37
CA SER A 9 22.51 12.42 -7.02
C SER A 9 21.97 12.03 -8.41
N GLY A 10 21.61 10.76 -8.58
CA GLY A 10 20.87 10.30 -9.75
C GLY A 10 19.40 10.70 -9.65
N GLU A 11 18.96 11.62 -10.53
CA GLU A 11 17.55 11.91 -10.76
C GLU A 11 16.74 10.61 -10.91
N ILE A 12 15.79 10.38 -9.99
CA ILE A 12 14.82 9.30 -10.08
C ILE A 12 13.87 9.64 -11.24
N ARG A 13 14.23 9.18 -12.45
CA ARG A 13 13.30 9.13 -13.58
C ARG A 13 12.37 7.95 -13.34
N TRP A 14 11.13 8.26 -12.96
CA TRP A 14 10.03 7.30 -12.99
C TRP A 14 9.99 6.63 -14.36
N GLY A 15 10.07 5.29 -14.37
CA GLY A 15 9.96 4.50 -15.59
C GLY A 15 8.67 4.87 -16.32
N ARG A 16 8.81 5.35 -17.56
CA ARG A 16 7.76 5.82 -18.47
C ARG A 16 6.72 4.74 -18.88
N GLY A 17 6.62 3.62 -18.18
CA GLY A 17 5.94 2.42 -18.69
C GLY A 17 4.76 1.88 -17.87
N MET A 18 4.49 2.34 -16.64
CA MET A 18 3.54 1.64 -15.75
C MET A 18 2.19 2.34 -15.54
N ASN A 19 1.95 3.47 -16.20
CA ASN A 19 0.69 4.23 -16.08
C ASN A 19 0.24 4.93 -17.36
N THR A 20 0.97 4.74 -18.46
CA THR A 20 0.62 5.29 -19.76
C THR A 20 -0.52 4.45 -20.34
N LEU A 21 -1.71 5.05 -20.37
CA LEU A 21 -2.67 4.73 -21.42
C LEU A 21 -1.94 5.02 -22.74
N GLU A 22 -1.35 4.01 -23.38
CA GLU A 22 -1.09 4.12 -24.80
C GLU A 22 -2.47 4.35 -25.43
N ALA A 23 -2.68 5.58 -25.90
CA ALA A 23 -3.89 5.96 -26.58
C ALA A 23 -4.09 4.97 -27.72
N THR A 24 -5.11 4.12 -27.62
CA THR A 24 -5.55 3.30 -28.73
C THR A 24 -5.87 4.27 -29.85
N THR A 25 -5.23 4.06 -31.00
CA THR A 25 -5.32 4.94 -32.16
C THR A 25 -6.78 5.24 -32.50
N GLY A 26 -7.24 6.46 -32.21
CA GLY A 26 -8.59 6.95 -32.53
C GLY A 26 -9.43 7.51 -31.39
N GLN A 27 -9.04 7.39 -30.11
CA GLN A 27 -9.81 7.97 -29.00
C GLN A 27 -9.34 9.40 -28.67
N THR A 28 -10.27 10.36 -28.72
CA THR A 28 -9.99 11.77 -28.35
C THR A 28 -9.61 11.86 -26.87
N ARG A 29 -8.47 12.49 -26.57
CA ARG A 29 -8.03 12.71 -25.18
C ARG A 29 -9.03 13.62 -24.45
N PRO A 30 -9.31 13.35 -23.16
CA PRO A 30 -10.10 14.24 -22.30
C PRO A 30 -9.57 15.67 -22.32
N ARG A 31 -10.46 16.67 -22.42
CA ARG A 31 -10.10 18.09 -22.30
C ARG A 31 -10.32 18.54 -20.87
N VAL A 32 -9.22 18.83 -20.16
CA VAL A 32 -9.23 19.10 -18.73
C VAL A 32 -8.96 20.57 -18.45
N GLY A 33 -9.81 21.18 -17.63
CA GLY A 33 -9.57 22.47 -17.00
C GLY A 33 -9.02 22.30 -15.58
N VAL A 34 -8.10 23.17 -15.18
CA VAL A 34 -7.51 23.14 -13.83
C VAL A 34 -7.59 24.51 -13.16
N LEU A 35 -8.04 24.52 -11.90
CA LEU A 35 -8.06 25.68 -11.02
C LEU A 35 -6.97 25.57 -9.94
N LEU A 36 -6.11 26.59 -9.86
CA LEU A 36 -4.96 26.67 -8.94
C LEU A 36 -5.04 27.88 -7.99
N PRO A 37 -4.44 27.82 -6.78
CA PRO A 37 -4.55 28.90 -5.78
C PRO A 37 -3.69 30.13 -6.07
N ASP A 38 -2.53 29.94 -6.71
CA ASP A 38 -1.48 30.94 -6.92
C ASP A 38 -0.64 30.64 -8.17
N THR A 39 0.25 31.56 -8.54
CA THR A 39 1.14 31.47 -9.71
C THR A 39 2.34 30.55 -9.48
N ASP A 40 2.70 30.31 -8.22
CA ASP A 40 3.84 29.48 -7.81
C ASP A 40 3.34 28.28 -6.99
N PRO A 41 2.62 27.33 -7.61
CA PRO A 41 1.97 26.24 -6.91
C PRO A 41 2.97 25.32 -6.20
N ALA A 42 2.51 24.69 -5.14
CA ALA A 42 3.29 23.69 -4.41
C ALA A 42 3.62 22.47 -5.30
N ALA A 43 4.78 21.84 -5.07
CA ALA A 43 5.28 20.70 -5.86
C ALA A 43 4.26 19.57 -6.06
N TRP A 44 3.43 19.26 -5.05
CA TRP A 44 2.40 18.23 -5.18
C TRP A 44 1.31 18.59 -6.19
N ILE A 45 0.98 19.89 -6.32
CA ILE A 45 0.01 20.41 -7.30
C ILE A 45 0.61 20.30 -8.70
N VAL A 46 1.87 20.75 -8.87
CA VAL A 46 2.59 20.61 -10.15
C VAL A 46 2.60 19.16 -10.60
N SER A 47 2.94 18.23 -9.70
CA SER A 47 2.92 16.80 -9.98
C SER A 47 1.53 16.27 -10.35
N ALA A 48 0.45 16.82 -9.79
CA ALA A 48 -0.91 16.44 -10.17
C ALA A 48 -1.25 16.90 -11.60
N VAL A 49 -0.83 18.12 -11.96
CA VAL A 49 -1.03 18.69 -13.31
C VAL A 49 -0.22 17.92 -14.35
N GLU A 50 1.03 17.57 -14.05
CA GLU A 50 1.88 16.74 -14.93
C GLU A 50 1.25 15.38 -15.21
N LYS A 51 0.80 14.68 -14.16
CA LYS A 51 0.09 13.38 -14.30
C LYS A 51 -1.20 13.49 -15.12
N LEU A 52 -1.94 14.59 -15.00
CA LEU A 52 -3.10 14.84 -15.85
C LEU A 52 -2.67 15.09 -17.31
N ALA A 53 -1.62 15.88 -17.55
CA ALA A 53 -1.12 16.19 -18.89
C ALA A 53 -0.57 14.96 -19.64
N GLU A 54 -0.19 13.89 -18.93
CA GLU A 54 0.19 12.60 -19.53
C GLU A 54 -1.00 11.86 -20.16
N CYS A 55 -2.22 12.01 -19.62
CA CYS A 55 -3.39 11.25 -20.06
C CYS A 55 -4.54 12.11 -20.62
N SER A 56 -4.40 13.43 -20.60
CA SER A 56 -5.43 14.38 -21.04
C SER A 56 -4.82 15.62 -21.68
N ASP A 57 -5.63 16.38 -22.41
CA ASP A 57 -5.26 17.68 -22.95
C ASP A 57 -5.67 18.75 -21.92
N ILE A 58 -4.68 19.40 -21.29
CA ILE A 58 -4.93 20.54 -20.40
C ILE A 58 -5.29 21.74 -21.28
N VAL A 59 -6.58 22.02 -21.44
CA VAL A 59 -7.09 23.08 -22.33
C VAL A 59 -7.18 24.44 -21.65
N SER A 60 -7.12 24.47 -20.32
CA SER A 60 -7.35 25.67 -19.53
C SER A 60 -6.74 25.50 -18.14
N LEU A 61 -6.02 26.54 -17.69
CA LEU A 61 -5.38 26.58 -16.39
C LEU A 61 -5.51 27.99 -15.82
N HIS A 62 -6.30 28.15 -14.75
CA HIS A 62 -6.62 29.46 -14.18
C HIS A 62 -6.18 29.56 -12.73
N HIS A 63 -5.71 30.76 -12.35
CA HIS A 63 -5.39 31.09 -10.97
C HIS A 63 -6.59 31.75 -10.27
N ARG A 64 -6.88 31.30 -9.06
CA ARG A 64 -7.90 31.89 -8.19
C ARG A 64 -7.37 31.99 -6.78
N ARG A 65 -7.30 33.24 -6.31
CA ARG A 65 -6.80 33.57 -4.98
C ARG A 65 -7.68 32.89 -3.94
N ALA A 66 -7.12 31.90 -3.23
CA ALA A 66 -7.79 31.31 -2.07
C ALA A 66 -8.17 32.42 -1.07
N ARG A 67 -9.39 32.40 -0.52
CA ARG A 67 -9.68 33.18 0.69
C ARG A 67 -8.69 32.70 1.76
N ARG A 68 -7.83 33.60 2.24
CA ARG A 68 -6.80 33.27 3.25
C ARG A 68 -7.49 32.74 4.51
N VAL A 69 -7.55 31.41 4.67
CA VAL A 69 -7.58 30.85 6.02
C VAL A 69 -6.20 31.14 6.61
N PRO A 70 -6.11 31.81 7.76
CA PRO A 70 -4.82 32.08 8.37
C PRO A 70 -4.20 30.72 8.71
N TRP A 71 -3.23 30.30 7.90
CA TRP A 71 -2.35 29.17 8.19
C TRP A 71 -1.49 29.52 9.42
N LYS A 72 -2.09 29.52 10.61
CA LYS A 72 -1.38 29.64 11.89
C LYS A 72 -0.82 28.27 12.25
N GLY A 73 0.34 27.97 11.68
CA GLY A 73 1.15 26.83 12.07
C GLY A 73 2.61 27.19 11.89
N ILE A 74 3.16 27.87 12.91
CA ILE A 74 4.58 28.07 13.11
C ILE A 74 5.31 26.77 12.70
N LEU A 75 6.21 26.88 11.74
CA LEU A 75 7.20 25.84 11.42
C LEU A 75 7.90 25.49 12.74
N ASP A 76 7.58 24.34 13.32
CA ASP A 76 8.27 23.89 14.52
C ASP A 76 9.75 23.66 14.13
N PRO A 77 10.73 24.34 14.75
CA PRO A 77 12.14 24.18 14.38
C PRO A 77 12.64 22.73 14.48
N LEU A 78 11.95 21.90 15.28
CA LEU A 78 12.18 20.46 15.41
C LEU A 78 11.72 19.65 14.20
N ASP A 79 10.69 20.09 13.47
CA ASP A 79 10.17 19.39 12.29
C ASP A 79 11.14 19.46 11.11
N ARG A 80 11.90 20.56 10.96
CA ARG A 80 12.91 20.71 9.88
C ARG A 80 14.07 19.75 9.97
N ARG A 81 14.43 19.29 11.18
CA ARG A 81 15.60 18.41 11.39
C ARG A 81 15.30 16.92 11.13
N MET A 82 14.04 16.52 11.08
CA MET A 82 13.63 15.11 10.88
C MET A 82 13.23 14.78 9.44
N ILE A 83 13.28 15.76 8.54
CA ILE A 83 12.96 15.58 7.12
C ILE A 83 14.29 15.61 6.35
N THR A 84 14.94 14.46 6.21
CA THR A 84 16.12 14.30 5.36
C THR A 84 15.81 13.24 4.32
N GLY A 85 15.37 13.68 3.15
CA GLY A 85 15.15 12.86 1.96
C GLY A 85 14.86 13.75 0.75
N PRO A 86 15.15 13.32 -0.48
CA PRO A 86 15.00 14.13 -1.70
C PRO A 86 13.56 14.64 -1.95
N ASN A 87 12.55 13.96 -1.39
CA ASN A 87 11.12 14.27 -1.59
C ASN A 87 10.46 15.05 -0.43
N ALA A 88 11.29 15.68 0.40
CA ALA A 88 10.96 16.40 1.64
C ALA A 88 10.02 17.61 1.48
N GLU A 89 9.71 18.03 0.27
CA GLU A 89 9.20 19.38 0.06
C GLU A 89 7.95 19.43 -0.83
N ALA A 90 6.94 18.60 -0.52
CA ALA A 90 5.62 18.68 -1.17
C ALA A 90 5.06 20.12 -1.26
N LYS A 91 5.42 20.97 -0.28
CA LYS A 91 5.01 22.38 -0.19
C LYS A 91 5.96 23.38 -0.87
N ARG A 92 7.13 22.95 -1.36
CA ARG A 92 8.04 23.85 -2.06
C ARG A 92 7.32 24.37 -3.31
N PRO A 93 7.30 25.68 -3.53
CA PRO A 93 6.89 26.22 -4.82
C PRO A 93 7.82 25.68 -5.91
N VAL A 94 7.25 25.27 -7.04
CA VAL A 94 7.98 24.80 -8.22
C VAL A 94 7.34 25.44 -9.45
N ASP A 95 8.17 25.75 -10.45
CA ASP A 95 7.70 26.31 -11.71
C ASP A 95 6.75 25.32 -12.40
N LEU A 96 5.57 25.80 -12.75
CA LEU A 96 4.60 25.01 -13.49
C LEU A 96 5.05 24.95 -14.97
N PRO A 97 5.25 23.76 -15.56
CA PRO A 97 5.74 23.63 -16.93
C PRO A 97 4.70 24.06 -17.99
N VAL A 98 3.46 24.31 -17.57
CA VAL A 98 2.34 24.74 -18.41
C VAL A 98 2.03 26.20 -18.10
N GLN A 99 1.98 27.05 -19.13
CA GLN A 99 1.57 28.44 -18.95
C GLN A 99 0.08 28.50 -18.61
N ALA A 100 -0.26 29.27 -17.57
CA ALA A 100 -1.64 29.54 -17.25
C ALA A 100 -2.33 30.36 -18.34
N SER A 101 -3.56 29.96 -18.69
CA SER A 101 -4.38 30.72 -19.62
C SER A 101 -4.90 31.98 -18.94
N GLN A 102 -4.84 33.10 -19.65
CA GLN A 102 -5.56 34.31 -19.22
C GLN A 102 -7.07 34.07 -19.37
N ASP A 103 -7.86 34.62 -18.43
CA ASP A 103 -9.32 34.67 -18.59
C ASP A 103 -9.67 35.33 -19.94
N PRO A 104 -10.68 34.86 -20.71
CA PRO A 104 -11.78 33.98 -20.29
C PRO A 104 -11.55 32.47 -20.53
N TRP A 105 -12.39 31.64 -19.89
CA TRP A 105 -12.44 30.20 -20.15
C TRP A 105 -12.83 29.90 -21.60
N PRO A 106 -12.35 28.78 -22.18
CA PRO A 106 -12.83 28.32 -23.47
C PRO A 106 -14.33 27.97 -23.39
N THR A 107 -15.00 27.94 -24.55
CA THR A 107 -16.46 27.69 -24.63
C THR A 107 -16.85 26.41 -23.88
N PRO A 108 -18.08 26.29 -23.34
CA PRO A 108 -18.45 25.15 -22.50
C PRO A 108 -18.24 23.77 -23.15
N ASP A 109 -18.45 23.68 -24.46
CA ASP A 109 -18.24 22.45 -25.25
C ASP A 109 -16.76 22.08 -25.43
N ALA A 110 -15.82 22.92 -24.97
CA ALA A 110 -14.38 22.75 -25.09
C ALA A 110 -13.71 22.14 -23.84
N VAL A 111 -14.45 21.96 -22.73
CA VAL A 111 -13.93 21.39 -21.47
C VAL A 111 -14.79 20.22 -21.02
N ASP A 112 -14.20 19.03 -20.91
CA ASP A 112 -14.92 17.82 -20.47
C ASP A 112 -15.03 17.74 -18.95
N ILE A 113 -14.03 18.23 -18.20
CA ILE A 113 -13.96 18.15 -16.74
C ILE A 113 -13.10 19.27 -16.17
N VAL A 114 -13.40 19.69 -14.94
CA VAL A 114 -12.58 20.67 -14.20
C VAL A 114 -12.14 20.11 -12.84
N PHE A 115 -10.86 20.25 -12.52
CA PHE A 115 -10.29 19.92 -11.20
C PHE A 115 -9.85 21.18 -10.46
N CYS A 116 -10.23 21.28 -9.19
CA CYS A 116 -9.81 22.34 -8.27
C CYS A 116 -8.74 21.76 -7.33
N LEU A 117 -7.51 22.26 -7.46
CA LEU A 117 -6.35 21.70 -6.76
C LEU A 117 -5.82 22.71 -5.76
N GLY A 118 -6.06 22.48 -4.46
CA GLY A 118 -5.54 23.36 -3.39
C GLY A 118 -6.26 24.71 -3.31
N VAL A 119 -7.45 24.82 -3.90
CA VAL A 119 -8.34 25.98 -3.78
C VAL A 119 -9.40 25.63 -2.74
N ASP A 120 -9.57 26.45 -1.70
CA ASP A 120 -10.64 26.26 -0.71
C ASP A 120 -11.97 26.68 -1.34
N ILE A 121 -12.72 25.69 -1.82
CA ILE A 121 -14.06 25.86 -2.36
C ILE A 121 -15.01 25.48 -1.23
N ASP A 122 -15.37 26.47 -0.42
CA ASP A 122 -16.35 26.28 0.64
C ASP A 122 -17.62 25.67 0.02
N GLY A 123 -18.18 24.62 0.61
CA GLY A 123 -19.32 23.85 0.06
C GLY A 123 -20.63 24.65 -0.11
N SER A 124 -20.57 25.97 0.08
CA SER A 124 -21.59 26.96 -0.22
C SER A 124 -21.36 27.70 -1.54
N LEU A 125 -20.35 27.32 -2.33
CA LEU A 125 -20.07 27.88 -3.65
C LEU A 125 -21.21 27.57 -4.61
N ASN A 126 -22.15 28.49 -4.65
CA ASN A 126 -23.14 28.58 -5.67
C ASN A 126 -22.42 29.09 -6.92
N VAL A 127 -22.20 28.20 -7.90
CA VAL A 127 -21.52 28.49 -9.17
C VAL A 127 -22.11 29.74 -9.85
N GLN A 128 -23.35 30.10 -9.53
CA GLN A 128 -24.03 31.30 -10.01
C GLN A 128 -23.82 32.59 -9.18
N GLN A 129 -23.47 32.53 -7.88
CA GLN A 129 -23.35 33.74 -7.04
C GLN A 129 -21.92 34.28 -6.91
N ASP A 130 -20.90 33.42 -7.03
CA ASP A 130 -19.50 33.84 -6.83
C ASP A 130 -18.76 34.19 -8.13
N ASN A 131 -19.46 34.24 -9.27
CA ASN A 131 -18.87 34.59 -10.59
C ASN A 131 -17.58 33.80 -10.91
N LEU A 132 -17.49 32.52 -10.52
CA LEU A 132 -16.46 31.66 -11.08
C LEU A 132 -16.80 31.47 -12.57
N PRO A 133 -15.92 31.85 -13.52
CA PRO A 133 -16.21 31.66 -14.93
C PRO A 133 -15.98 30.19 -15.34
N VAL A 134 -16.30 29.22 -14.49
CA VAL A 134 -16.23 27.81 -14.88
C VAL A 134 -17.32 27.58 -15.92
N PRO A 135 -17.07 26.79 -16.98
CA PRO A 135 -18.12 26.43 -17.93
C PRO A 135 -19.34 25.87 -17.19
N PRO A 136 -20.58 26.28 -17.56
CA PRO A 136 -21.79 26.04 -16.78
C PRO A 136 -22.14 24.56 -16.61
N SER A 137 -21.58 23.65 -17.43
CA SER A 137 -21.80 22.21 -17.33
C SER A 137 -20.71 21.40 -18.07
N PRO A 138 -19.52 21.19 -17.50
CA PRO A 138 -18.56 20.23 -18.07
C PRO A 138 -19.19 18.83 -18.07
N ARG A 139 -18.93 18.03 -19.11
CA ARG A 139 -19.50 16.68 -19.28
C ARG A 139 -19.38 15.79 -18.04
N TRP A 140 -18.22 15.79 -17.40
CA TRP A 140 -17.94 15.00 -16.19
C TRP A 140 -17.94 15.84 -14.91
N GLY A 141 -18.39 17.09 -14.98
CA GLY A 141 -18.55 17.98 -13.85
C GLY A 141 -17.27 18.66 -13.37
N ILE A 142 -17.39 19.28 -12.20
CA ILE A 142 -16.32 20.05 -11.53
C ILE A 142 -16.02 19.33 -10.21
N TRP A 143 -14.74 19.09 -9.94
CA TRP A 143 -14.29 18.29 -8.80
C TRP A 143 -13.32 19.07 -7.93
N ASP A 144 -13.53 19.02 -6.63
CA ASP A 144 -12.67 19.60 -5.63
C ASP A 144 -11.87 18.53 -4.90
N LEU A 145 -10.57 18.78 -4.72
CA LEU A 145 -9.67 17.88 -4.01
C LEU A 145 -9.69 18.19 -2.51
N GLN A 146 -10.39 17.34 -1.76
CA GLN A 146 -10.63 17.53 -0.34
C GLN A 146 -9.46 16.99 0.49
N LEU A 147 -8.93 17.87 1.33
CA LEU A 147 -7.85 17.61 2.29
C LEU A 147 -8.34 17.98 3.70
N PRO A 148 -7.85 17.31 4.77
CA PRO A 148 -8.11 17.76 6.13
C PRO A 148 -7.62 19.20 6.32
N ALA A 149 -8.44 20.06 6.95
CA ALA A 149 -8.15 21.48 7.11
C ALA A 149 -6.80 21.79 7.79
N ASP A 150 -6.36 20.92 8.71
CA ASP A 150 -5.08 21.05 9.41
C ASP A 150 -3.95 20.18 8.84
N LEU A 151 -4.22 19.52 7.71
CA LEU A 151 -3.34 18.58 7.00
C LEU A 151 -2.79 17.46 7.90
N GLY A 152 -3.67 16.88 8.73
CA GLY A 152 -3.36 15.70 9.56
C GLY A 152 -2.54 16.03 10.82
N ARG A 153 -2.45 17.32 11.19
CA ARG A 153 -1.78 17.75 12.42
C ARG A 153 -2.49 17.21 13.65
N GLY A 154 -3.80 17.42 13.74
CA GLY A 154 -4.71 16.95 14.78
C GLY A 154 -4.67 15.43 14.85
N ALA A 155 -4.82 14.76 13.70
CA ALA A 155 -4.66 13.31 13.57
C ALA A 155 -3.40 12.78 14.24
N THR A 156 -2.27 13.46 14.03
CA THR A 156 -0.99 13.12 14.65
C THR A 156 -0.92 13.48 16.14
N ILE A 157 -1.56 14.57 16.61
CA ILE A 157 -1.68 14.88 18.05
C ILE A 157 -2.49 13.76 18.71
N ASP A 158 -3.65 13.46 18.14
CA ASP A 158 -4.66 12.59 18.73
C ASP A 158 -4.24 11.11 18.64
N GLY A 159 -3.40 10.77 17.66
CA GLY A 159 -2.91 9.40 17.45
C GLY A 159 -3.85 8.55 16.61
N LEU A 160 -4.55 9.18 15.67
CA LEU A 160 -5.32 8.47 14.66
C LEU A 160 -4.38 7.59 13.83
N GLY A 161 -4.91 6.49 13.30
CA GLY A 161 -4.13 5.57 12.44
C GLY A 161 -4.06 6.05 10.99
N THR A 162 -5.11 6.70 10.53
CA THR A 162 -5.26 7.12 9.13
C THR A 162 -5.86 8.51 9.01
N GLU A 163 -5.55 9.17 7.90
CA GLU A 163 -6.26 10.37 7.42
C GLU A 163 -6.69 10.17 5.98
N THR A 164 -7.73 10.89 5.55
CA THR A 164 -8.39 10.67 4.25
C THR A 164 -8.22 11.86 3.34
N VAL A 165 -8.03 11.59 2.04
CA VAL A 165 -8.16 12.55 0.94
C VAL A 165 -9.14 12.00 -0.09
N CYS A 166 -9.91 12.85 -0.75
CA CYS A 166 -10.88 12.41 -1.76
C CYS A 166 -11.14 13.50 -2.81
N LEU A 167 -11.81 13.14 -3.90
CA LEU A 167 -12.40 14.08 -4.85
C LEU A 167 -13.89 14.22 -4.56
N ARG A 168 -14.36 15.45 -4.37
CA ARG A 168 -15.77 15.75 -4.15
C ARG A 168 -16.33 16.54 -5.33
N GLN A 169 -17.48 16.13 -5.85
CA GLN A 169 -18.14 16.87 -6.91
C GLN A 169 -18.71 18.19 -6.38
N ILE A 170 -18.43 19.30 -7.06
CA ILE A 170 -19.04 20.60 -6.77
C ILE A 170 -20.43 20.65 -7.40
N GLY A 171 -21.43 21.10 -6.64
CA GLY A 171 -22.81 21.14 -7.10
C GLY A 171 -23.50 19.76 -7.14
N GLY A 172 -22.87 18.71 -6.58
CA GLY A 172 -23.41 17.37 -6.44
C GLY A 172 -23.04 16.73 -5.10
N ASP A 173 -23.38 15.46 -4.93
CA ASP A 173 -23.12 14.66 -3.71
C ASP A 173 -22.05 13.56 -3.89
N ARG A 174 -21.52 13.42 -5.12
CA ARG A 174 -20.57 12.35 -5.46
C ARG A 174 -19.20 12.57 -4.82
N ILE A 175 -18.65 11.49 -4.28
CA ILE A 175 -17.27 11.40 -3.80
C ILE A 175 -16.56 10.29 -4.59
N LEU A 176 -15.38 10.59 -5.12
CA LEU A 176 -14.52 9.62 -5.81
C LEU A 176 -13.25 9.39 -5.03
N ARG A 177 -12.75 8.15 -5.16
CA ARG A 177 -11.44 7.70 -4.64
C ARG A 177 -11.15 8.21 -3.23
N PRO A 178 -12.00 7.94 -2.22
CA PRO A 178 -11.56 8.08 -0.84
C PRO A 178 -10.28 7.26 -0.66
N SER A 179 -9.21 7.93 -0.28
CA SER A 179 -7.89 7.35 -0.16
C SER A 179 -7.33 7.70 1.21
N ARG A 180 -6.95 6.66 1.95
CA ARG A 180 -6.40 6.81 3.29
C ARG A 180 -4.89 6.71 3.26
N VAL A 181 -4.24 7.57 4.01
CA VAL A 181 -2.80 7.53 4.26
C VAL A 181 -2.52 7.23 5.71
N ARG A 182 -1.44 6.50 5.96
CA ARG A 182 -1.00 6.22 7.33
C ARG A 182 -0.49 7.48 8.03
N VAL A 183 -1.09 7.80 9.17
CA VAL A 183 -0.65 8.90 10.05
C VAL A 183 0.67 8.51 10.72
N HIS A 184 1.67 9.39 10.62
CA HIS A 184 2.93 9.17 11.31
C HIS A 184 2.78 9.51 12.79
N THR A 185 3.13 8.57 13.68
CA THR A 185 2.83 8.66 15.12
C THR A 185 3.43 9.87 15.82
N LEU A 186 4.55 10.40 15.33
CA LEU A 186 5.32 11.46 15.99
C LEU A 186 5.49 12.73 15.17
N SER A 187 5.26 12.69 13.85
CA SER A 187 5.66 13.77 12.93
C SER A 187 4.47 14.21 12.08
N PRO A 188 3.83 15.33 12.43
CA PRO A 188 2.81 15.95 11.60
C PRO A 188 3.33 16.29 10.21
N ALA A 189 4.62 16.62 10.09
CA ALA A 189 5.23 16.94 8.82
C ALA A 189 5.24 15.74 7.85
N ILE A 190 5.58 14.54 8.34
CA ILE A 190 5.52 13.30 7.54
C ILE A 190 4.07 12.98 7.17
N THR A 191 3.12 13.06 8.13
CA THR A 191 1.69 12.86 7.84
C THR A 191 1.20 13.79 6.74
N ARG A 192 1.55 15.08 6.84
CA ARG A 192 1.21 16.10 5.86
C ARG A 192 1.81 15.82 4.49
N GLN A 193 3.09 15.44 4.41
CA GLN A 193 3.71 15.10 3.12
C GLN A 193 2.99 13.93 2.45
N ARG A 194 2.67 12.87 3.20
CA ARG A 194 1.92 11.72 2.68
C ARG A 194 0.56 12.12 2.15
N LEU A 195 -0.18 12.97 2.87
CA LEU A 195 -1.48 13.49 2.43
C LEU A 195 -1.36 14.24 1.10
N LEU A 196 -0.43 15.19 1.01
CA LEU A 196 -0.26 16.03 -0.17
C LEU A 196 0.19 15.21 -1.39
N TRP A 197 1.15 14.31 -1.20
CA TRP A 197 1.61 13.44 -2.27
C TRP A 197 0.53 12.47 -2.72
N ARG A 198 -0.23 11.87 -1.80
CA ARG A 198 -1.39 11.04 -2.15
C ARG A 198 -2.41 11.83 -2.96
N ALA A 199 -2.73 13.05 -2.53
CA ALA A 199 -3.69 13.93 -3.18
C ALA A 199 -3.29 14.23 -4.64
N SER A 200 -1.98 14.27 -4.96
CA SER A 200 -1.51 14.48 -6.34
C SER A 200 -1.93 13.39 -7.34
N HIS A 201 -2.24 12.17 -6.87
CA HIS A 201 -2.64 11.07 -7.76
C HIS A 201 -4.15 10.99 -7.96
N LEU A 202 -4.95 11.64 -7.11
CA LEU A 202 -6.40 11.52 -7.14
C LEU A 202 -7.04 12.05 -8.43
N PRO A 203 -6.65 13.21 -8.99
CA PRO A 203 -7.26 13.73 -10.22
C PRO A 203 -7.17 12.77 -11.41
N VAL A 204 -5.98 12.22 -11.68
CA VAL A 204 -5.80 11.24 -12.77
C VAL A 204 -6.56 9.93 -12.51
N ARG A 205 -6.62 9.47 -11.26
CA ARG A 205 -7.39 8.27 -10.89
C ARG A 205 -8.90 8.49 -11.04
N GLY A 206 -9.42 9.63 -10.55
CA GLY A 206 -10.83 9.99 -10.70
C GLY A 206 -11.24 10.20 -12.15
N LEU A 207 -10.37 10.79 -12.98
CA LEU A 207 -10.61 10.90 -14.42
C LEU A 207 -10.74 9.52 -15.09
N ARG A 208 -9.85 8.56 -14.74
CA ARG A 208 -9.93 7.19 -15.26
C ARG A 208 -11.24 6.51 -14.86
N ASP A 209 -11.68 6.64 -13.60
CA ASP A 209 -12.95 6.06 -13.13
C ASP A 209 -14.15 6.62 -13.90
N LEU A 210 -14.16 7.94 -14.15
CA LEU A 210 -15.22 8.62 -14.89
C LEU A 210 -15.26 8.22 -16.37
N ILE A 211 -14.11 7.95 -16.98
CA ILE A 211 -14.02 7.44 -18.36
C ILE A 211 -14.49 5.99 -18.45
N ALA A 212 -14.13 5.17 -17.46
CA ALA A 212 -14.51 3.76 -17.40
C ALA A 212 -15.99 3.54 -17.02
N ASP A 213 -16.69 4.59 -16.56
CA ASP A 213 -18.01 4.51 -15.92
C ASP A 213 -18.05 3.48 -14.77
N ASP A 214 -16.90 3.30 -14.11
CA ASP A 214 -16.73 2.36 -13.00
C ASP A 214 -16.58 3.15 -11.71
N LEU A 215 -17.72 3.57 -11.16
CA LEU A 215 -17.74 4.26 -9.89
C LEU A 215 -17.44 3.28 -8.76
N PRO A 216 -16.47 3.60 -7.88
CA PRO A 216 -16.12 2.72 -6.79
C PRO A 216 -17.37 2.43 -5.94
N ALA A 217 -17.61 1.15 -5.66
CA ALA A 217 -18.63 0.74 -4.70
C ALA A 217 -18.36 1.42 -3.34
N ASN A 218 -19.43 1.61 -2.55
CA ASN A 218 -19.31 2.12 -1.19
C ASN A 218 -18.19 1.39 -0.44
N GLU A 219 -17.34 2.14 0.26
CA GLU A 219 -16.27 1.53 1.04
C GLU A 219 -16.85 0.55 2.08
N PRO A 220 -16.22 -0.61 2.27
CA PRO A 220 -16.62 -1.50 3.36
C PRO A 220 -16.46 -0.75 4.69
N ASP A 221 -17.50 -0.83 5.54
CA ASP A 221 -17.45 -0.25 6.88
C ASP A 221 -16.43 -1.03 7.71
N LEU A 222 -15.26 -0.42 7.92
CA LEU A 222 -14.18 -0.97 8.72
C LEU A 222 -14.12 -0.20 10.04
N PRO A 223 -14.21 -0.88 11.20
CA PRO A 223 -14.23 -0.22 12.49
C PRO A 223 -12.98 0.65 12.68
N SER A 224 -13.18 1.95 12.91
CA SER A 224 -12.12 2.86 13.33
C SER A 224 -11.87 2.66 14.84
N LEU A 225 -10.84 1.91 15.20
CA LEU A 225 -10.49 1.74 16.61
C LEU A 225 -9.69 2.95 17.11
N ALA A 226 -10.30 3.76 17.96
CA ALA A 226 -9.62 4.81 18.69
C ALA A 226 -8.58 4.20 19.65
N VAL A 227 -7.30 4.48 19.43
CA VAL A 227 -6.23 4.06 20.35
C VAL A 227 -6.15 5.05 21.51
N ALA A 228 -5.94 4.54 22.73
CA ALA A 228 -5.84 5.33 23.95
C ALA A 228 -4.92 6.55 23.81
N GLN A 229 -5.49 7.73 24.07
CA GLN A 229 -4.86 9.03 23.89
C GLN A 229 -3.75 9.25 24.94
N HIS A 230 -2.49 9.14 24.53
CA HIS A 230 -1.34 9.56 25.36
C HIS A 230 -0.75 10.88 24.85
N ARG A 231 -0.22 11.75 25.73
CA ARG A 231 0.49 12.97 25.31
C ARG A 231 1.73 12.61 24.47
N ARG A 232 2.00 13.35 23.38
CA ARG A 232 3.14 13.11 22.46
C ARG A 232 4.50 12.81 23.13
N PRO A 233 5.01 13.57 24.13
CA PRO A 233 6.30 13.26 24.75
C PRO A 233 6.32 11.90 25.44
N VAL A 234 5.19 11.48 26.02
CA VAL A 234 5.04 10.15 26.63
C VAL A 234 5.07 9.06 25.56
N ARG A 235 4.47 9.28 24.39
CA ARG A 235 4.54 8.34 23.26
C ARG A 235 5.95 8.21 22.70
N ALA A 236 6.65 9.33 22.52
CA ALA A 236 8.03 9.35 22.06
C ALA A 236 8.95 8.60 23.03
N LEU A 237 8.89 8.93 24.33
CA LEU A 237 9.66 8.26 25.37
C LEU A 237 9.39 6.76 25.42
N ARG A 238 8.11 6.34 25.37
CA ARG A 238 7.74 4.91 25.34
C ARG A 238 8.26 4.21 24.09
N THR A 239 8.23 4.88 22.94
CA THR A 239 8.74 4.33 21.68
C THR A 239 10.26 4.12 21.74
N VAL A 240 11.00 5.12 22.23
CA VAL A 240 12.45 5.03 22.43
C VAL A 240 12.78 3.94 23.44
N LEU A 241 12.18 3.98 24.64
CA LEU A 241 12.41 3.00 25.69
C LEU A 241 12.11 1.57 25.22
N ARG A 242 11.02 1.37 24.46
CA ARG A 242 10.71 0.07 23.84
C ARG A 242 11.81 -0.35 22.87
N ARG A 243 12.24 0.52 21.95
CA ARG A 243 13.30 0.18 20.97
C ARG A 243 14.65 -0.12 21.63
N THR A 244 14.95 0.52 22.76
CA THR A 244 16.20 0.33 23.51
C THR A 244 16.18 -0.92 24.39
N LEU A 245 15.03 -1.27 24.99
CA LEU A 245 14.93 -2.40 25.93
C LEU A 245 14.42 -3.69 25.28
N ARG A 246 13.76 -3.60 24.12
CA ARG A 246 13.09 -4.73 23.48
C ARG A 246 13.57 -4.92 22.04
N LYS A 247 13.60 -6.18 21.61
CA LYS A 247 13.80 -6.61 20.22
C LYS A 247 12.52 -7.25 19.69
N ASN A 248 12.43 -7.37 18.37
CA ASN A 248 11.31 -8.08 17.74
C ASN A 248 11.36 -9.56 18.15
N GLY A 249 10.19 -10.17 18.27
CA GLY A 249 10.04 -11.57 18.61
C GLY A 249 8.84 -12.15 17.89
N TRP A 250 9.00 -12.34 16.58
CA TRP A 250 8.06 -13.11 15.78
C TRP A 250 8.27 -14.62 16.02
N TYR A 251 7.16 -15.34 16.08
CA TYR A 251 7.08 -16.78 16.27
C TYR A 251 5.81 -17.29 15.58
N LEU A 252 5.70 -18.61 15.43
CA LEU A 252 4.62 -19.22 14.66
C LEU A 252 3.55 -19.81 15.57
N GLY A 253 2.30 -19.76 15.10
CA GLY A 253 1.20 -20.59 15.57
C GLY A 253 0.75 -21.49 14.44
N VAL A 254 0.72 -22.79 14.68
CA VAL A 254 0.37 -23.81 13.68
C VAL A 254 -0.94 -24.48 14.09
N GLN A 255 -1.95 -24.43 13.23
CA GLN A 255 -3.17 -25.21 13.36
C GLN A 255 -3.11 -26.41 12.41
N PHE A 256 -3.27 -27.60 12.97
CA PHE A 256 -3.41 -28.85 12.22
C PHE A 256 -4.89 -29.18 12.03
N GLU A 257 -5.24 -29.79 10.90
CA GLU A 257 -6.64 -30.06 10.51
C GLU A 257 -7.55 -28.84 10.67
N PRO A 258 -7.21 -27.70 10.04
CA PRO A 258 -8.02 -26.51 10.21
C PRO A 258 -9.47 -26.75 9.78
N PRO A 259 -10.47 -26.33 10.57
CA PRO A 259 -11.86 -26.57 10.25
C PRO A 259 -12.30 -25.79 9.02
N ALA A 260 -13.47 -26.15 8.50
CA ALA A 260 -14.16 -25.38 7.47
C ALA A 260 -14.83 -24.08 7.99
N SER A 261 -14.40 -23.54 9.16
CA SER A 261 -14.75 -22.18 9.65
C SER A 261 -13.54 -21.21 9.66
N PRO A 262 -13.70 -19.93 9.22
CA PRO A 262 -12.64 -18.91 9.22
C PRO A 262 -12.13 -18.53 10.58
N GLU A 263 -12.90 -18.84 11.60
CA GLU A 263 -12.54 -18.61 12.97
C GLU A 263 -11.22 -19.32 13.31
N LEU A 264 -10.36 -18.57 13.99
CA LEU A 264 -9.08 -19.03 14.46
C LEU A 264 -8.94 -18.58 15.90
N HIS A 265 -8.84 -19.52 16.82
CA HIS A 265 -8.63 -19.24 18.23
C HIS A 265 -7.22 -19.64 18.65
N ALA A 266 -6.72 -19.00 19.70
CA ALA A 266 -5.38 -19.27 20.22
C ALA A 266 -5.24 -20.70 20.74
N ASP A 267 -6.32 -21.28 21.28
CA ASP A 267 -6.35 -22.62 21.84
C ASP A 267 -6.22 -23.71 20.75
N ASP A 268 -6.47 -23.36 19.48
CA ASP A 268 -6.31 -24.25 18.33
C ASP A 268 -4.87 -24.28 17.79
N LEU A 269 -3.96 -23.45 18.34
CA LEU A 269 -2.62 -23.25 17.81
C LEU A 269 -1.58 -24.03 18.62
N HIS A 270 -0.78 -24.81 17.92
CA HIS A 270 0.52 -25.27 18.39
C HIS A 270 1.57 -24.17 18.17
N PHE A 271 2.04 -23.56 19.27
CA PHE A 271 3.04 -22.50 19.18
C PHE A 271 4.45 -23.04 18.98
N VAL A 272 5.11 -22.57 17.94
CA VAL A 272 6.47 -22.94 17.54
C VAL A 272 7.37 -21.74 17.70
N HIS A 273 8.34 -21.85 18.63
CA HIS A 273 9.23 -20.75 18.98
C HIS A 273 10.63 -20.92 18.36
N PRO A 274 11.20 -19.84 17.80
CA PRO A 274 12.58 -19.85 17.35
C PRO A 274 13.56 -19.91 18.54
N PRO A 275 14.82 -20.30 18.28
CA PRO A 275 15.93 -20.06 19.19
C PRO A 275 16.05 -18.58 19.60
N ASP A 276 16.75 -18.33 20.70
CA ASP A 276 16.74 -17.00 21.31
C ASP A 276 17.45 -15.90 20.49
N ASP A 277 18.32 -16.29 19.56
CA ASP A 277 19.13 -15.43 18.70
C ASP A 277 18.42 -14.97 17.41
N ARG A 278 17.18 -15.42 17.17
CA ARG A 278 16.46 -15.15 15.92
C ARG A 278 14.95 -14.95 16.12
N PHE A 279 14.28 -14.57 15.04
CA PHE A 279 12.83 -14.67 14.92
C PHE A 279 12.41 -15.34 13.60
N TRP A 280 11.19 -15.87 13.58
CA TRP A 280 10.56 -16.46 12.39
C TRP A 280 9.27 -15.70 12.05
N ALA A 281 9.13 -15.28 10.80
CA ALA A 281 8.02 -14.47 10.29
C ALA A 281 7.63 -14.90 8.87
N ASP A 282 6.49 -14.42 8.38
CA ASP A 282 5.98 -14.68 7.03
C ASP A 282 5.97 -16.17 6.63
N PRO A 283 5.26 -17.05 7.37
CA PRO A 283 5.27 -18.49 7.11
C PRO A 283 4.41 -18.88 5.90
N PHE A 284 4.96 -19.67 4.99
CA PHE A 284 4.28 -20.28 3.83
C PHE A 284 4.37 -21.81 3.92
N PRO A 285 3.33 -22.49 4.42
CA PRO A 285 3.28 -23.94 4.45
C PRO A 285 3.06 -24.52 3.05
N VAL A 286 3.77 -25.60 2.75
CA VAL A 286 3.66 -26.41 1.54
C VAL A 286 3.62 -27.87 1.97
N VAL A 287 2.47 -28.50 1.77
CA VAL A 287 2.29 -29.89 2.15
C VAL A 287 2.97 -30.80 1.14
N ILE A 288 3.91 -31.60 1.60
CA ILE A 288 4.70 -32.53 0.79
C ILE A 288 4.02 -33.90 0.70
N SER A 289 3.40 -34.36 1.78
CA SER A 289 2.67 -35.62 1.87
C SER A 289 1.51 -35.53 2.86
N ASP A 290 0.78 -36.62 3.08
CA ASP A 290 -0.28 -36.66 4.08
C ASP A 290 0.20 -36.49 5.53
N TYR A 291 1.51 -36.48 5.76
CA TYR A 291 2.12 -36.39 7.10
C TYR A 291 3.18 -35.29 7.24
N ILE A 292 3.77 -34.83 6.13
CA ILE A 292 4.89 -33.88 6.16
C ILE A 292 4.52 -32.61 5.37
N ALA A 293 4.79 -31.46 5.99
CA ALA A 293 4.77 -30.16 5.34
C ALA A 293 6.11 -29.44 5.54
N HIS A 294 6.46 -28.59 4.60
CA HIS A 294 7.53 -27.61 4.76
C HIS A 294 6.91 -26.24 5.02
N ILE A 295 7.46 -25.47 5.95
CA ILE A 295 7.10 -24.07 6.16
C ILE A 295 8.31 -23.23 5.75
N TYR A 296 8.19 -22.56 4.61
CA TYR A 296 9.14 -21.55 4.16
C TYR A 296 8.86 -20.26 4.92
N LEU A 297 9.88 -19.58 5.44
CA LEU A 297 9.69 -18.41 6.29
C LEU A 297 10.85 -17.41 6.21
N GLU A 298 10.58 -16.16 6.59
CA GLU A 298 11.63 -15.20 6.92
C GLU A 298 12.30 -15.60 8.24
N GLU A 299 13.61 -15.83 8.20
CA GLU A 299 14.44 -15.95 9.38
C GLU A 299 15.35 -14.73 9.50
N TRP A 300 15.18 -13.99 10.60
CA TRP A 300 16.08 -12.90 10.96
C TRP A 300 16.98 -13.34 12.10
N GLN A 301 18.27 -13.48 11.82
CA GLN A 301 19.28 -13.80 12.82
C GLN A 301 19.90 -12.51 13.34
N ASP A 302 19.90 -12.30 14.67
CA ASP A 302 20.44 -11.09 15.31
C ASP A 302 21.89 -10.77 14.91
N PRO A 303 22.82 -11.74 14.75
CA PRO A 303 24.20 -11.47 14.32
C PRO A 303 24.32 -11.03 12.86
N VAL A 304 23.42 -11.51 11.99
CA VAL A 304 23.42 -11.19 10.54
C VAL A 304 22.79 -9.82 10.31
N GLY A 305 21.70 -9.52 11.03
CA GLY A 305 21.02 -8.23 10.94
C GLY A 305 20.24 -8.02 9.64
N GLN A 306 19.84 -9.12 8.99
CA GLN A 306 19.09 -9.16 7.73
C GLN A 306 18.21 -10.42 7.67
N GLY A 307 17.14 -10.36 6.88
CA GLY A 307 16.21 -11.47 6.68
C GLY A 307 16.73 -12.38 5.57
N GLN A 308 16.74 -13.68 5.85
CA GLN A 308 17.01 -14.76 4.92
C GLN A 308 15.81 -15.70 4.88
N LEU A 309 15.74 -16.60 3.90
CA LEU A 309 14.65 -17.57 3.83
C LEU A 309 15.11 -18.91 4.38
N ALA A 310 14.36 -19.46 5.31
CA ALA A 310 14.63 -20.76 5.92
C ALA A 310 13.43 -21.69 5.79
N VAL A 311 13.65 -22.99 6.05
CA VAL A 311 12.62 -24.02 5.98
C VAL A 311 12.53 -24.78 7.29
N LEU A 312 11.30 -24.92 7.80
CA LEU A 312 10.96 -25.90 8.83
C LEU A 312 10.26 -27.09 8.18
N GLU A 313 10.64 -28.30 8.53
CA GLU A 313 9.82 -29.50 8.33
C GLU A 313 8.87 -29.64 9.51
N VAL A 314 7.59 -29.89 9.23
CA VAL A 314 6.55 -30.09 10.24
C VAL A 314 5.80 -31.37 9.94
N ASN A 315 5.69 -32.21 10.96
CA ASN A 315 4.89 -33.42 10.96
C ASN A 315 3.47 -33.09 11.41
N ARG A 316 2.50 -33.83 10.88
CA ARG A 316 1.08 -33.69 11.20
C ARG A 316 0.73 -33.98 12.67
N ASP A 317 1.64 -34.59 13.43
CA ASP A 317 1.53 -34.81 14.88
C ASP A 317 2.05 -33.64 15.73
N GLY A 318 2.56 -32.58 15.11
CA GLY A 318 3.11 -31.40 15.79
C GLY A 318 4.63 -31.37 15.90
N GLY A 319 5.33 -32.45 15.58
CA GLY A 319 6.80 -32.45 15.57
C GLY A 319 7.35 -31.51 14.49
N PHE A 320 8.41 -30.75 14.78
CA PHE A 320 9.06 -29.90 13.78
C PHE A 320 10.59 -29.98 13.84
N LYS A 321 11.23 -29.65 12.71
CA LYS A 321 12.69 -29.60 12.55
C LYS A 321 13.07 -28.42 11.65
N HIS A 322 14.07 -27.64 12.07
CA HIS A 322 14.70 -26.64 11.18
C HIS A 322 15.62 -27.35 10.19
N LEU A 323 15.35 -27.22 8.89
CA LEU A 323 16.13 -27.87 7.84
C LEU A 323 17.35 -27.05 7.42
N GLY A 324 17.25 -25.72 7.46
CA GLY A 324 18.31 -24.79 7.09
C GLY A 324 17.81 -23.57 6.32
N THR A 325 18.75 -22.71 5.94
CA THR A 325 18.53 -21.59 5.01
C THR A 325 18.36 -22.14 3.59
N CYS A 326 17.29 -21.75 2.89
CA CYS A 326 17.02 -22.15 1.51
C CYS A 326 17.31 -21.04 0.48
N LEU A 327 17.37 -19.78 0.90
CA LEU A 327 17.76 -18.67 0.03
C LEU A 327 18.43 -17.56 0.83
N GLU A 328 19.58 -17.12 0.34
CA GLU A 328 20.37 -16.01 0.86
C GLU A 328 20.83 -15.13 -0.30
N THR A 329 20.74 -13.82 -0.13
CA THR A 329 21.27 -12.83 -1.08
C THR A 329 21.93 -11.69 -0.29
N ASP A 330 22.61 -10.78 -0.99
CA ASP A 330 23.12 -9.54 -0.38
C ASP A 330 21.99 -8.61 0.13
N GLY A 331 20.75 -8.82 -0.34
CA GLY A 331 19.55 -8.03 0.03
C GLY A 331 18.63 -8.71 1.03
N HIS A 332 17.79 -7.92 1.72
CA HIS A 332 16.82 -8.45 2.69
C HIS A 332 15.74 -9.26 1.96
N LEU A 333 15.50 -10.48 2.43
CA LEU A 333 14.45 -11.36 1.92
C LEU A 333 13.39 -11.59 2.99
N SER A 334 12.13 -11.56 2.59
CA SER A 334 10.95 -11.92 3.39
C SER A 334 9.84 -12.47 2.48
N HIS A 335 8.64 -12.74 3.03
CA HIS A 335 7.44 -13.18 2.28
C HIS A 335 7.72 -14.24 1.19
N PRO A 336 8.18 -15.46 1.54
CA PRO A 336 8.52 -16.50 0.57
C PRO A 336 7.27 -17.15 -0.04
N HIS A 337 6.58 -16.46 -0.96
CA HIS A 337 5.37 -16.99 -1.59
C HIS A 337 5.70 -18.19 -2.49
N VAL A 338 5.37 -19.40 -2.04
CA VAL A 338 5.63 -20.65 -2.78
C VAL A 338 4.35 -21.14 -3.46
N PHE A 339 4.46 -21.48 -4.74
CA PHE A 339 3.34 -21.99 -5.54
C PHE A 339 3.80 -23.10 -6.50
N SER A 340 2.84 -23.88 -7.01
CA SER A 340 3.10 -24.93 -7.99
C SER A 340 2.61 -24.52 -9.37
N TRP A 341 3.41 -24.77 -10.40
CA TRP A 341 3.05 -24.54 -11.80
C TRP A 341 3.73 -25.58 -12.69
N SER A 342 2.97 -26.16 -13.63
CA SER A 342 3.47 -27.18 -14.57
C SER A 342 4.17 -28.39 -13.91
N GLY A 343 3.74 -28.78 -12.71
CA GLY A 343 4.32 -29.91 -11.95
C GLY A 343 5.59 -29.55 -11.16
N GLU A 344 5.99 -28.29 -11.17
CA GLU A 344 7.19 -27.79 -10.50
C GLU A 344 6.83 -26.75 -9.43
N ARG A 345 7.79 -26.43 -8.56
CA ARG A 345 7.61 -25.43 -7.50
C ARG A 345 8.43 -24.19 -7.77
N PHE A 346 7.78 -23.06 -7.52
CA PHE A 346 8.35 -21.73 -7.65
C PHE A 346 8.18 -20.95 -6.35
N MET A 347 9.05 -19.98 -6.12
CA MET A 347 9.01 -19.07 -4.98
C MET A 347 9.18 -17.64 -5.47
N ILE A 348 8.35 -16.72 -4.97
CA ILE A 348 8.52 -15.27 -5.12
C ILE A 348 8.77 -14.69 -3.73
N PRO A 349 10.03 -14.40 -3.36
CA PRO A 349 10.32 -13.66 -2.15
C PRO A 349 10.15 -12.15 -2.34
N GLU A 350 10.05 -11.40 -1.24
CA GLU A 350 10.18 -9.94 -1.27
C GLU A 350 11.62 -9.56 -1.62
N THR A 351 11.84 -9.00 -2.81
CA THR A 351 13.15 -8.50 -3.28
C THR A 351 13.13 -6.98 -3.51
N SER A 352 12.31 -6.24 -2.76
CA SER A 352 12.15 -4.79 -2.94
C SER A 352 13.45 -3.99 -2.81
N SER A 353 14.46 -4.50 -2.10
CA SER A 353 15.79 -3.88 -2.03
C SER A 353 16.51 -3.85 -3.38
N ASN A 354 16.25 -4.85 -4.23
CA ASN A 354 16.82 -4.99 -5.57
C ASN A 354 16.01 -4.22 -6.63
N ARG A 355 14.85 -3.65 -6.24
CA ARG A 355 13.88 -2.99 -7.12
C ARG A 355 13.31 -3.95 -8.19
N THR A 356 13.11 -5.21 -7.83
CA THR A 356 12.66 -6.28 -8.73
C THR A 356 11.50 -7.07 -8.12
N VAL A 357 10.84 -7.87 -8.96
CA VAL A 357 10.07 -9.05 -8.54
C VAL A 357 10.77 -10.26 -9.15
N GLU A 358 11.44 -11.04 -8.31
CA GLU A 358 12.21 -12.21 -8.72
C GLU A 358 11.42 -13.50 -8.49
N VAL A 359 11.50 -14.42 -9.45
CA VAL A 359 10.88 -15.75 -9.36
C VAL A 359 11.99 -16.79 -9.34
N TYR A 360 11.98 -17.63 -8.32
CA TYR A 360 12.92 -18.73 -8.14
C TYR A 360 12.23 -20.07 -8.41
N ARG A 361 12.97 -21.03 -8.96
CA ARG A 361 12.52 -22.41 -9.19
C ARG A 361 13.23 -23.37 -8.26
N GLN A 362 12.46 -24.30 -7.69
CA GLN A 362 13.00 -25.34 -6.82
C GLN A 362 13.81 -26.36 -7.63
N GLN A 363 15.00 -26.68 -7.15
CA GLN A 363 15.91 -27.60 -7.83
C GLN A 363 15.76 -29.03 -7.31
N ASN A 364 15.52 -29.99 -8.22
CA ASN A 364 15.48 -31.43 -7.94
C ASN A 364 14.52 -31.85 -6.78
N GLY A 365 13.53 -31.02 -6.46
CA GLY A 365 12.63 -31.22 -5.32
C GLY A 365 13.27 -31.00 -3.94
N ASP A 366 14.50 -30.51 -3.87
CA ASP A 366 15.20 -30.21 -2.62
C ASP A 366 14.61 -28.91 -2.00
N PRO A 367 14.09 -28.93 -0.77
CA PRO A 367 13.56 -27.74 -0.12
C PRO A 367 14.57 -26.61 0.10
N LEU A 368 15.86 -26.92 0.10
CA LEU A 368 16.94 -25.98 0.38
C LEU A 368 17.60 -25.39 -0.88
N GLN A 369 17.18 -25.80 -2.08
CA GLN A 369 17.81 -25.40 -3.33
C GLN A 369 16.83 -24.69 -4.25
N TRP A 370 17.11 -23.41 -4.49
CA TRP A 370 16.33 -22.52 -5.34
C TRP A 370 17.27 -21.78 -6.31
N GLU A 371 16.88 -21.71 -7.57
CA GLU A 371 17.63 -20.97 -8.61
C GLU A 371 16.74 -19.86 -9.17
N LEU A 372 17.33 -18.70 -9.47
CA LEU A 372 16.61 -17.60 -10.11
C LEU A 372 16.16 -18.05 -11.51
N GLU A 373 14.85 -18.18 -11.72
CA GLU A 373 14.26 -18.52 -13.02
C GLU A 373 14.10 -17.26 -13.88
N THR A 374 13.56 -16.19 -13.31
CA THR A 374 13.35 -14.94 -14.03
C THR A 374 13.15 -13.73 -13.12
N VAL A 375 13.31 -12.54 -13.70
CA VAL A 375 12.90 -11.26 -13.10
C VAL A 375 11.59 -10.85 -13.75
N ALA A 376 10.46 -11.10 -13.06
CA ALA A 376 9.12 -10.86 -13.58
C ALA A 376 8.78 -9.37 -13.73
N MET A 377 9.40 -8.50 -12.92
CA MET A 377 9.29 -7.04 -13.00
C MET A 377 10.59 -6.38 -12.56
N GLU A 378 10.95 -5.28 -13.21
CA GLU A 378 12.13 -4.47 -12.89
C GLU A 378 11.74 -3.03 -12.55
N GLN A 379 12.61 -2.33 -11.82
CA GLN A 379 12.44 -0.92 -11.43
C GLN A 379 11.21 -0.65 -10.57
N VAL A 380 10.82 -1.62 -9.73
CA VAL A 380 9.64 -1.54 -8.86
C VAL A 380 10.00 -1.73 -7.39
N HIS A 381 9.37 -0.95 -6.51
CA HIS A 381 9.38 -1.20 -5.06
C HIS A 381 8.14 -2.00 -4.69
N ALA A 382 8.21 -3.31 -4.91
CA ALA A 382 7.13 -4.26 -4.70
C ALA A 382 7.39 -5.13 -3.48
N VAL A 383 6.37 -5.24 -2.63
CA VAL A 383 6.42 -6.03 -1.39
C VAL A 383 5.21 -6.95 -1.28
N ASP A 384 5.38 -8.02 -0.52
CA ASP A 384 4.39 -9.08 -0.29
C ASP A 384 3.75 -9.61 -1.59
N VAL A 385 4.57 -9.82 -2.63
CA VAL A 385 4.11 -10.28 -3.94
C VAL A 385 3.54 -11.69 -3.82
N THR A 386 2.32 -11.87 -4.32
CA THR A 386 1.59 -13.13 -4.25
C THR A 386 0.93 -13.39 -5.59
N VAL A 387 1.05 -14.62 -6.10
CA VAL A 387 0.41 -15.03 -7.36
C VAL A 387 -0.53 -16.21 -7.14
N GLU A 388 -1.66 -16.21 -7.83
CA GLU A 388 -2.65 -17.29 -7.79
C GLU A 388 -3.30 -17.47 -9.16
N GLN A 389 -3.53 -18.71 -9.57
CA GLN A 389 -4.29 -19.02 -10.77
C GLN A 389 -5.78 -19.04 -10.45
N ILE A 390 -6.56 -18.18 -11.09
CA ILE A 390 -8.02 -18.11 -10.89
C ILE A 390 -8.68 -18.14 -12.25
N GLY A 391 -9.46 -19.20 -12.48
CA GLY A 391 -10.02 -19.49 -13.79
C GLY A 391 -8.92 -19.85 -14.77
N ASP A 392 -8.91 -19.19 -15.92
CA ASP A 392 -7.94 -19.38 -17.00
C ASP A 392 -6.72 -18.46 -16.90
N ARG A 393 -6.60 -17.68 -15.82
CA ARG A 393 -5.66 -16.56 -15.73
C ARG A 393 -4.84 -16.59 -14.45
N TRP A 394 -3.60 -16.11 -14.56
CA TRP A 394 -2.75 -15.81 -13.41
C TRP A 394 -2.98 -14.38 -12.95
N TRP A 395 -3.03 -14.21 -11.65
CA TRP A 395 -3.20 -12.92 -11.01
C TRP A 395 -2.08 -12.69 -10.02
N MET A 396 -1.58 -11.46 -9.97
CA MET A 396 -0.57 -11.02 -9.00
C MET A 396 -1.16 -9.92 -8.13
N TRP A 397 -0.99 -10.06 -6.82
CA TRP A 397 -1.26 -9.03 -5.83
C TRP A 397 0.06 -8.57 -5.24
N THR A 398 0.25 -7.27 -5.16
CA THR A 398 1.43 -6.71 -4.49
C THR A 398 1.14 -5.31 -3.98
N ASN A 399 1.84 -4.95 -2.93
CA ASN A 399 1.88 -3.57 -2.49
C ASN A 399 2.98 -2.82 -3.23
N LEU A 400 2.58 -1.75 -3.91
CA LEU A 400 3.50 -0.82 -4.55
C LEU A 400 3.43 0.50 -3.79
N GLY A 401 4.60 0.96 -3.37
CA GLY A 401 4.78 2.23 -2.68
C GLY A 401 5.50 3.22 -3.56
N GLN A 402 5.00 4.46 -3.61
CA GLN A 402 5.83 5.56 -4.08
C GLN A 402 6.74 6.03 -2.93
N PRO A 403 7.99 6.46 -3.18
CA PRO A 403 8.91 6.94 -2.13
C PRO A 403 8.30 8.02 -1.22
N GLU A 404 7.32 8.77 -1.72
CA GLU A 404 6.63 9.85 -1.07
C GLU A 404 5.47 9.41 -0.15
N THR A 405 5.00 8.18 -0.31
CA THR A 405 3.86 7.60 0.44
C THR A 405 4.29 6.31 1.15
N SER A 406 3.42 5.72 1.99
CA SER A 406 3.79 4.46 2.64
C SER A 406 3.61 3.29 1.66
N ILE A 407 4.60 2.40 1.58
CA ILE A 407 4.48 1.15 0.81
C ILE A 407 3.34 0.23 1.29
N HIS A 408 2.79 0.48 2.48
CA HIS A 408 1.67 -0.28 3.05
C HIS A 408 0.28 0.29 2.70
N ASP A 409 0.21 1.44 2.02
CA ASP A 409 -1.06 2.15 1.84
C ASP A 409 -1.87 1.60 0.65
N GLU A 410 -1.23 0.98 -0.36
CA GLU A 410 -1.90 0.64 -1.62
C GLU A 410 -1.66 -0.79 -2.09
N LEU A 411 -2.75 -1.44 -2.50
CA LEU A 411 -2.75 -2.76 -3.14
C LEU A 411 -2.93 -2.59 -4.65
N HIS A 412 -2.08 -3.26 -5.41
CA HIS A 412 -2.16 -3.32 -6.86
C HIS A 412 -2.38 -4.77 -7.30
N ILE A 413 -3.15 -4.93 -8.37
CA ILE A 413 -3.41 -6.20 -9.03
C ILE A 413 -2.84 -6.16 -10.44
N PHE A 414 -2.25 -7.27 -10.87
CA PHE A 414 -1.87 -7.51 -12.25
C PHE A 414 -2.43 -8.85 -12.70
N TYR A 415 -2.52 -9.05 -14.01
CA TYR A 415 -2.94 -10.32 -14.58
C TYR A 415 -2.11 -10.71 -15.80
N GLY A 416 -2.01 -12.00 -16.07
CA GLY A 416 -1.24 -12.55 -17.18
C GLY A 416 -1.60 -14.01 -17.47
N ASP A 417 -1.03 -14.56 -18.52
CA ASP A 417 -1.29 -15.96 -18.92
C ASP A 417 -0.31 -16.95 -18.26
N SER A 418 0.70 -16.43 -17.56
CA SER A 418 1.76 -17.19 -16.90
C SER A 418 2.10 -16.57 -15.53
N PRO A 419 2.48 -17.37 -14.52
CA PRO A 419 2.94 -16.84 -13.23
C PRO A 419 4.32 -16.17 -13.32
N LEU A 420 4.99 -16.29 -14.47
CA LEU A 420 6.29 -15.67 -14.74
C LEU A 420 6.15 -14.31 -15.43
N GLY A 421 4.92 -13.89 -15.74
CA GLY A 421 4.64 -12.73 -16.59
C GLY A 421 4.64 -13.06 -18.09
N PRO A 422 4.53 -12.02 -18.96
CA PRO A 422 4.45 -10.61 -18.61
C PRO A 422 3.14 -10.28 -17.87
N TRP A 423 3.20 -9.27 -17.01
CA TRP A 423 2.09 -8.85 -16.16
C TRP A 423 1.42 -7.59 -16.70
N THR A 424 0.10 -7.65 -16.89
CA THR A 424 -0.73 -6.51 -17.29
C THR A 424 -1.33 -5.84 -16.05
N PRO A 425 -1.13 -4.53 -15.83
CA PRO A 425 -1.70 -3.83 -14.68
C PRO A 425 -3.24 -3.78 -14.76
N HIS A 426 -3.91 -4.09 -13.65
CA HIS A 426 -5.35 -3.93 -13.56
C HIS A 426 -5.72 -2.44 -13.69
N PRO A 427 -6.71 -2.06 -14.53
CA PRO A 427 -7.02 -0.66 -14.85
C PRO A 427 -7.51 0.13 -13.64
N ALA A 428 -8.16 -0.53 -12.67
CA ALA A 428 -8.60 0.11 -11.42
C ALA A 428 -7.46 0.38 -10.42
N ASN A 429 -6.20 0.03 -10.73
CA ASN A 429 -5.07 0.20 -9.83
C ASN A 429 -4.86 1.65 -9.36
N PRO A 430 -4.53 1.86 -8.07
CA PRO A 430 -4.55 0.86 -7.00
C PRO A 430 -5.99 0.43 -6.68
N VAL A 431 -6.21 -0.87 -6.54
CA VAL A 431 -7.53 -1.44 -6.23
C VAL A 431 -7.94 -1.22 -4.77
N VAL A 432 -6.96 -0.98 -3.89
CA VAL A 432 -7.17 -0.53 -2.51
C VAL A 432 -6.18 0.59 -2.20
N SER A 433 -6.66 1.67 -1.58
CA SER A 433 -5.84 2.78 -1.09
C SER A 433 -6.21 3.09 0.36
N ASP A 434 -5.93 2.11 1.23
CA ASP A 434 -6.25 2.16 2.65
C ASP A 434 -5.30 1.24 3.46
N PRO A 435 -4.41 1.79 4.30
CA PRO A 435 -3.45 1.00 5.07
C PRO A 435 -4.11 0.06 6.08
N ARG A 436 -5.43 0.14 6.34
CA ARG A 436 -6.14 -0.80 7.20
C ARG A 436 -6.36 -2.17 6.55
N ARG A 437 -6.23 -2.26 5.22
CA ARG A 437 -6.53 -3.47 4.44
C ARG A 437 -5.74 -3.66 3.13
N ALA A 438 -4.86 -2.71 2.78
CA ALA A 438 -4.11 -2.76 1.54
C ALA A 438 -2.96 -3.77 1.59
N ARG A 439 -2.22 -3.85 2.70
CA ARG A 439 -1.03 -4.72 2.76
C ARG A 439 -1.42 -6.19 2.79
N SER A 440 -0.84 -7.00 1.89
CA SER A 440 -1.05 -8.45 1.87
C SER A 440 -0.54 -9.10 3.15
N ALA A 441 -1.17 -10.20 3.56
CA ALA A 441 -0.82 -10.93 4.79
C ALA A 441 -0.65 -12.43 4.51
N GLY A 442 -0.01 -12.76 3.39
CA GLY A 442 0.13 -14.13 2.88
C GLY A 442 -0.54 -14.34 1.52
N GLY A 443 -0.59 -15.61 1.13
CA GLY A 443 -1.25 -16.18 -0.03
C GLY A 443 -2.77 -16.04 0.00
N LEU A 444 -3.38 -16.08 -1.20
CA LEU A 444 -4.83 -16.27 -1.31
C LEU A 444 -5.16 -17.74 -1.04
N PHE A 445 -6.36 -18.00 -0.51
CA PHE A 445 -6.82 -19.35 -0.28
C PHE A 445 -8.32 -19.47 -0.44
N PHE A 446 -8.81 -20.67 -0.71
CA PHE A 446 -10.25 -20.92 -0.82
C PHE A 446 -10.86 -21.38 0.50
N TRP A 447 -11.93 -20.69 0.88
CA TRP A 447 -12.84 -21.11 1.94
C TRP A 447 -14.11 -21.70 1.35
N GLY A 448 -14.15 -23.02 1.20
CA GLY A 448 -15.22 -23.64 0.43
C GLY A 448 -15.19 -23.11 -1.02
N GLN A 449 -16.12 -22.23 -1.37
CA GLN A 449 -16.18 -21.58 -2.69
C GLN A 449 -15.74 -20.10 -2.68
N ARG A 450 -15.37 -19.55 -1.51
CA ARG A 450 -15.01 -18.14 -1.37
C ARG A 450 -13.50 -17.96 -1.51
N LEU A 451 -13.07 -17.15 -2.46
CA LEU A 451 -11.68 -16.72 -2.55
C LEU A 451 -11.38 -15.73 -1.41
N CYS A 452 -10.47 -16.09 -0.53
CA CYS A 452 -10.10 -15.31 0.64
C CYS A 452 -8.73 -14.66 0.45
N ARG A 453 -8.65 -13.38 0.79
CA ARG A 453 -7.41 -12.60 0.81
C ARG A 453 -7.11 -12.15 2.23
N PRO A 454 -6.04 -12.63 2.87
CA PRO A 454 -5.60 -12.09 4.14
C PRO A 454 -4.92 -10.73 3.92
N ALA A 455 -5.22 -9.77 4.79
CA ALA A 455 -4.65 -8.43 4.75
C ALA A 455 -4.24 -7.92 6.14
N GLN A 456 -3.15 -7.17 6.18
CA GLN A 456 -2.69 -6.52 7.41
C GLN A 456 -3.44 -5.20 7.62
N ASP A 457 -3.78 -4.93 8.87
CA ASP A 457 -4.01 -3.55 9.32
C ASP A 457 -2.67 -2.90 9.66
N CYS A 458 -2.25 -1.95 8.84
CA CYS A 458 -1.03 -1.16 8.99
C CYS A 458 -1.28 0.28 9.48
N SER A 459 -2.51 0.65 9.85
CA SER A 459 -2.89 2.03 10.19
C SER A 459 -2.05 2.62 11.33
N HIS A 460 -1.96 1.93 12.47
CA HIS A 460 -1.19 2.43 13.63
C HIS A 460 0.27 1.96 13.61
N ARG A 461 0.48 0.69 13.27
CA ARG A 461 1.79 0.02 13.25
C ARG A 461 1.76 -1.10 12.22
N TYR A 462 2.94 -1.44 11.70
CA TYR A 462 3.12 -2.65 10.88
C TYR A 462 2.60 -3.89 11.62
N GLY A 463 1.79 -4.72 10.94
CA GLY A 463 1.19 -5.93 11.50
C GLY A 463 0.25 -5.70 12.69
N ARG A 464 -0.50 -4.58 12.76
CA ARG A 464 -1.34 -4.30 13.95
C ARG A 464 -2.33 -5.44 14.21
N ALA A 465 -2.98 -5.92 13.16
CA ALA A 465 -3.98 -6.97 13.18
C ALA A 465 -4.10 -7.55 11.77
N LEU A 466 -4.83 -8.65 11.63
CA LEU A 466 -5.11 -9.30 10.35
C LEU A 466 -6.61 -9.25 10.07
N THR A 467 -7.01 -9.00 8.83
CA THR A 467 -8.39 -9.12 8.37
C THR A 467 -8.42 -10.00 7.13
N ILE A 468 -9.26 -11.02 7.14
CA ILE A 468 -9.55 -11.88 6.00
C ILE A 468 -10.69 -11.23 5.22
N PHE A 469 -10.48 -11.00 3.93
CA PHE A 469 -11.48 -10.48 3.00
C PHE A 469 -11.95 -11.59 2.07
N GLU A 470 -13.23 -11.60 1.73
CA GLU A 470 -13.76 -12.35 0.61
C GLU A 470 -13.66 -11.48 -0.65
N VAL A 471 -12.98 -11.98 -1.68
CA VAL A 471 -12.97 -11.37 -3.01
C VAL A 471 -14.30 -11.73 -3.68
N THR A 472 -15.19 -10.75 -3.79
CA THR A 472 -16.56 -10.92 -4.32
C THR A 472 -16.65 -10.68 -5.82
N GLU A 473 -15.69 -9.97 -6.40
CA GLU A 473 -15.59 -9.72 -7.83
C GLU A 473 -14.12 -9.58 -8.21
N LEU A 474 -13.69 -10.34 -9.22
CA LEU A 474 -12.36 -10.23 -9.84
C LEU A 474 -12.50 -10.49 -11.33
N THR A 475 -12.37 -9.43 -12.12
CA THR A 475 -12.30 -9.47 -13.58
C THR A 475 -11.14 -8.62 -14.05
N THR A 476 -10.83 -8.61 -15.35
CA THR A 476 -9.75 -7.77 -15.89
C THR A 476 -10.03 -6.27 -15.81
N SER A 477 -11.25 -5.88 -15.43
CA SER A 477 -11.66 -4.48 -15.29
C SER A 477 -12.19 -4.10 -13.91
N ARG A 478 -12.62 -5.05 -13.08
CA ARG A 478 -13.31 -4.79 -11.80
C ARG A 478 -12.74 -5.65 -10.69
N PHE A 479 -12.60 -5.05 -9.50
CA PHE A 479 -12.22 -5.75 -8.28
C PHE A 479 -13.10 -5.28 -7.12
N ARG A 480 -13.67 -6.22 -6.35
CA ARG A 480 -14.40 -5.94 -5.12
C ARG A 480 -14.10 -7.00 -4.07
N GLU A 481 -14.03 -6.54 -2.82
CA GLU A 481 -13.86 -7.40 -1.66
C GLU A 481 -14.72 -6.89 -0.49
N ARG A 482 -15.05 -7.78 0.44
CA ARG A 482 -15.73 -7.45 1.70
C ARG A 482 -15.05 -8.16 2.88
N PRO A 483 -15.02 -7.55 4.08
CA PRO A 483 -14.42 -8.19 5.24
C PRO A 483 -15.22 -9.43 5.64
N LEU A 484 -14.52 -10.53 5.93
CA LEU A 484 -15.09 -11.79 6.40
C LEU A 484 -14.80 -12.02 7.89
N LEU A 485 -13.55 -11.84 8.30
CA LEU A 485 -13.11 -12.05 9.68
C LEU A 485 -11.97 -11.11 10.03
N ARG A 486 -11.94 -10.63 11.28
CA ARG A 486 -10.82 -9.86 11.82
C ARG A 486 -10.19 -10.59 13.00
N LEU A 487 -8.88 -10.77 12.94
CA LEU A 487 -8.06 -11.36 13.99
C LEU A 487 -7.33 -10.25 14.74
N GLU A 488 -7.70 -10.05 16.01
CA GLU A 488 -7.02 -9.10 16.88
C GLU A 488 -5.91 -9.83 17.67
N PRO A 489 -4.67 -9.30 17.71
CA PRO A 489 -3.53 -9.98 18.33
C PRO A 489 -3.74 -10.29 19.81
N GLY A 490 -4.52 -9.46 20.51
CA GLY A 490 -4.82 -9.65 21.93
C GLY A 490 -5.53 -10.98 22.23
N ALA A 491 -6.34 -11.49 21.29
CA ALA A 491 -7.00 -12.80 21.42
C ALA A 491 -6.00 -13.97 21.45
N PHE A 492 -4.80 -13.75 20.91
CA PHE A 492 -3.69 -14.72 20.90
C PHE A 492 -2.63 -14.42 21.96
N GLY A 493 -2.89 -13.47 22.85
CA GLY A 493 -1.89 -12.90 23.75
C GLY A 493 -0.70 -12.29 23.01
N ALA A 494 -0.80 -12.01 21.71
CA ALA A 494 0.21 -11.34 20.92
C ALA A 494 -0.02 -9.82 20.92
N ASN A 495 0.91 -9.06 20.35
CA ASN A 495 0.72 -7.62 20.15
C ASN A 495 0.66 -7.20 18.67
N ARG A 496 0.92 -8.14 17.75
CA ARG A 496 0.83 -8.01 16.29
C ARG A 496 0.60 -9.40 15.66
N LEU A 497 0.02 -9.40 14.47
CA LEU A 497 -0.15 -10.52 13.53
C LEU A 497 0.14 -9.95 12.13
N HIS A 498 0.88 -10.62 11.25
CA HIS A 498 1.11 -10.08 9.90
C HIS A 498 0.98 -11.05 8.74
N THR A 499 1.13 -12.35 8.93
CA THR A 499 0.99 -13.33 7.84
C THR A 499 0.20 -14.55 8.30
N LEU A 500 -0.76 -14.97 7.47
CA LEU A 500 -1.59 -16.16 7.63
C LEU A 500 -1.63 -16.90 6.30
N ASN A 501 -1.24 -18.16 6.31
CA ASN A 501 -1.31 -19.04 5.15
C ASN A 501 -1.92 -20.39 5.53
N THR A 502 -2.47 -21.09 4.54
CA THR A 502 -3.04 -22.42 4.72
C THR A 502 -2.74 -23.27 3.50
N ASP A 503 -2.45 -24.55 3.73
CA ASP A 503 -2.36 -25.56 2.67
C ASP A 503 -2.86 -26.90 3.22
N ARG A 504 -3.84 -27.50 2.55
CA ARG A 504 -4.53 -28.75 2.94
C ARG A 504 -4.77 -28.87 4.45
N TRP A 505 -3.97 -29.68 5.14
CA TRP A 505 -4.15 -30.03 6.55
C TRP A 505 -3.44 -29.10 7.53
N ILE A 506 -2.77 -28.05 7.05
CA ILE A 506 -2.02 -27.11 7.91
C ILE A 506 -2.40 -25.65 7.63
N ARG A 507 -2.49 -24.86 8.69
CA ARG A 507 -2.64 -23.41 8.66
C ARG A 507 -1.61 -22.81 9.60
N VAL A 508 -0.90 -21.78 9.15
CA VAL A 508 0.19 -21.16 9.91
C VAL A 508 -0.04 -19.66 9.95
N ILE A 509 0.06 -19.11 11.16
CA ILE A 509 0.01 -17.67 11.42
C ILE A 509 1.29 -17.27 12.14
N ASP A 510 1.81 -16.08 11.88
CA ASP A 510 2.84 -15.49 12.73
C ASP A 510 2.26 -14.53 13.78
N LEU A 511 2.93 -14.50 14.92
CA LEU A 511 2.55 -13.70 16.06
C LEU A 511 3.76 -12.97 16.60
N HIS A 512 3.55 -11.75 17.08
CA HIS A 512 4.62 -10.97 17.68
C HIS A 512 4.46 -10.84 19.18
N ARG A 513 5.58 -10.97 19.89
CA ARG A 513 5.77 -10.41 21.22
C ARG A 513 7.09 -9.65 21.28
N ASP A 514 7.11 -8.58 22.06
CA ASP A 514 8.37 -7.91 22.37
C ASP A 514 9.23 -8.82 23.22
N ARG A 515 10.45 -9.11 22.79
CA ARG A 515 11.45 -9.84 23.59
C ARG A 515 12.39 -8.85 24.26
N ARG A 516 12.90 -9.15 25.45
CA ARG A 516 13.91 -8.29 26.10
C ARG A 516 15.23 -8.38 25.32
N ARG A 517 15.93 -7.25 25.19
CA ARG A 517 17.29 -7.23 24.60
C ARG A 517 18.36 -7.75 25.55
N TRP A 518 18.11 -7.65 26.86
CA TRP A 518 19.00 -8.08 27.92
C TRP A 518 18.20 -8.97 28.89
N PRO A 519 18.82 -10.01 29.49
CA PRO A 519 18.19 -10.92 30.45
C PRO A 519 17.39 -10.21 31.56
#